data_AF-A0A836UCS6-F1
#
_entry.id   AF-A0A836UCS6-F1
#
_cell.length_a   1.000
_cell.length_b   1.000
_cell.length_c   1.000
_cell.angle_alpha   90.00
_cell.angle_beta   90.00
_cell.angle_gamma   90.00
#
_symmetry.space_group_name_H-M   'P 1'
#
loop_
_entity.id
_entity.type
_entity.pdbx_description
1 polymer ?
#
loop_
_entity_poly.entity_id
_entity_poly.type
_entity_poly.pdbx_seq_one_letter_code
_entity_poly.pdbx_strand_id
1 'polypeptide(L)'
;MANGELDAIIDFLLEQEKAYDPQPRPLPQTIQSQEYDIAVELVASELEIPWAIDFLDEHTALITERPGRLRVLRDGVLMATPVADTPEVVHEGQGGLMDVAVDPEFGDNGWIYLAYSHALESKRDWDDRLATLTRIVRGHID
;
A
#
# COMPACT_ATOMS: atom_id res chain seq x y z
N MET A 1 36.94 -15.24 20.29
CA MET A 1 37.37 -14.19 19.34
C MET A 1 36.38 -13.99 18.19
N ALA A 2 35.37 -14.84 17.96
CA ALA A 2 34.44 -14.70 16.83
C ALA A 2 33.19 -13.82 17.04
N ASN A 3 32.82 -13.46 18.29
CA ASN A 3 31.58 -12.72 18.55
C ASN A 3 31.74 -11.19 18.46
N GLY A 4 32.88 -10.64 18.86
CA GLY A 4 33.06 -9.17 18.91
C GLY A 4 33.10 -8.47 17.56
N GLU A 5 33.54 -9.16 16.50
CA GLU A 5 33.52 -8.62 15.13
C GLU A 5 32.09 -8.58 14.56
N LEU A 6 31.27 -9.59 14.88
CA LEU A 6 29.86 -9.63 14.49
C LEU A 6 29.07 -8.52 15.18
N ASP A 7 29.27 -8.36 16.49
CA ASP A 7 28.62 -7.31 17.28
C ASP A 7 29.00 -5.91 16.76
N ALA A 8 30.27 -5.69 16.41
CA ALA A 8 30.73 -4.43 15.82
C ALA A 8 30.11 -4.13 14.44
N ILE A 9 29.87 -5.15 13.61
CA ILE A 9 29.15 -4.97 12.33
C ILE A 9 27.68 -4.62 12.59
N ILE A 10 27.03 -5.28 13.55
CA ILE A 10 25.64 -5.00 13.91
C ILE A 10 25.51 -3.55 14.43
N ASP A 11 26.37 -3.15 15.36
CA ASP A 11 26.37 -1.79 15.91
C ASP A 11 26.58 -0.74 14.80
N PHE A 12 27.55 -0.97 13.92
CA PHE A 12 27.79 -0.10 12.77
C PHE A 12 26.56 -0.01 11.85
N LEU A 13 25.93 -1.14 11.51
CA LEU A 13 24.74 -1.14 10.65
C LEU A 13 23.57 -0.38 11.29
N LEU A 14 23.33 -0.58 12.59
CA LEU A 14 22.28 0.14 13.33
C LEU A 14 22.57 1.64 13.43
N GLU A 15 23.83 2.03 13.59
CA GLU A 15 24.26 3.44 13.56
C GLU A 15 24.07 4.06 12.17
N GLN A 16 24.46 3.34 11.10
CA GLN A 16 24.26 3.81 9.73
C GLN A 16 22.77 3.92 9.39
N GLU A 17 21.94 2.97 9.81
CA GLU A 17 20.49 3.01 9.61
C GLU A 17 19.85 4.21 10.33
N LYS A 18 20.26 4.47 11.58
CA LYS A 18 19.79 5.66 12.33
C LYS A 18 20.27 6.98 11.72
N ALA A 19 21.48 6.99 11.15
CA ALA A 19 22.05 8.17 10.49
C ALA A 19 21.52 8.36 9.06
N TYR A 20 20.85 7.35 8.50
CA TYR A 20 20.32 7.40 7.14
C TYR A 20 19.08 8.30 7.10
N ASP A 21 19.26 9.48 6.50
CA ASP A 21 18.17 10.39 6.18
C ASP A 21 17.96 10.39 4.65
N PRO A 22 17.07 9.52 4.12
CA PRO A 22 16.80 9.48 2.70
C PRO A 22 16.08 10.76 2.28
N GLN A 23 16.81 11.64 1.61
CA GLN A 23 16.18 12.76 0.94
C GLN A 23 15.32 12.25 -0.23
N PRO A 24 14.05 12.68 -0.36
CA PRO A 24 13.21 12.30 -1.49
C PRO A 24 13.91 12.66 -2.79
N ARG A 25 14.11 11.66 -3.65
CA ARG A 25 14.61 11.95 -4.99
C ARG A 25 13.54 12.75 -5.75
N PRO A 26 13.92 13.84 -6.45
CA PRO A 26 12.97 14.54 -7.29
C PRO A 26 12.39 13.56 -8.30
N LEU A 27 11.08 13.66 -8.54
CA LEU A 27 10.43 12.84 -9.57
C LEU A 27 11.03 13.22 -10.93
N PRO A 28 11.58 12.25 -11.68
CA PRO A 28 12.03 12.53 -13.03
C PRO A 28 10.83 12.92 -13.89
N GLN A 29 10.99 13.85 -14.83
CA GLN A 29 9.96 14.15 -15.84
C GLN A 29 10.02 13.17 -17.02
N THR A 30 11.18 12.54 -17.22
CA THR A 30 11.39 11.53 -18.25
C THR A 30 12.33 10.46 -17.74
N ILE A 31 12.05 9.20 -18.07
CA ILE A 31 12.92 8.05 -17.85
C ILE A 31 13.32 7.50 -19.20
N GLN A 32 14.63 7.30 -19.41
CA GLN A 32 15.11 6.63 -20.62
C GLN A 32 15.17 5.12 -20.39
N SER A 33 14.53 4.36 -21.26
CA SER A 33 14.69 2.91 -21.38
C SER A 33 15.62 2.59 -22.56
N GLN A 34 15.87 1.30 -22.84
CA GLN A 34 16.71 0.92 -23.98
C GLN A 34 16.08 1.33 -25.33
N GLU A 35 14.75 1.41 -25.40
CA GLU A 35 14.02 1.60 -26.66
C GLU A 35 13.16 2.88 -26.69
N TYR A 36 12.79 3.44 -25.53
CA TYR A 36 11.84 4.55 -25.40
C TYR A 36 12.25 5.57 -24.36
N ASP A 37 11.91 6.83 -24.62
CA ASP A 37 11.81 7.88 -23.61
C ASP A 37 10.39 7.86 -23.02
N ILE A 38 10.29 7.67 -21.71
CA ILE A 38 9.03 7.54 -20.96
C ILE A 38 8.78 8.86 -20.24
N ALA A 39 7.72 9.59 -20.59
CA ALA A 39 7.28 10.74 -19.81
C ALA A 39 6.68 10.26 -18.48
N VAL A 40 6.98 10.98 -17.40
CA VAL A 40 6.50 10.68 -16.05
C VAL A 40 5.70 11.88 -15.55
N GLU A 41 4.47 11.60 -15.11
CA GLU A 41 3.56 12.60 -14.58
C GLU A 41 3.10 12.20 -13.18
N LEU A 42 3.02 13.18 -12.28
CA LEU A 42 2.49 12.98 -10.94
C LEU A 42 0.96 13.03 -10.99
N VAL A 43 0.33 11.87 -10.78
CA VAL A 43 -1.14 11.73 -10.80
C VAL A 43 -1.77 11.99 -9.43
N ALA A 44 -1.11 11.55 -8.36
CA ALA A 44 -1.55 11.75 -6.98
C ALA A 44 -0.35 11.80 -6.03
N SER A 45 -0.44 12.64 -5.00
CA SER A 45 0.55 12.75 -3.91
C SER A 45 -0.13 12.62 -2.55
N GLU A 46 0.65 12.67 -1.46
CA GLU A 46 0.15 12.58 -0.09
C GLU A 46 -0.61 11.26 0.21
N LEU A 47 -0.27 10.20 -0.51
CA LEU A 47 -0.72 8.84 -0.25
C LEU A 47 0.20 8.18 0.79
N GLU A 48 -0.38 7.46 1.75
CA GLU A 48 0.36 6.73 2.77
C GLU A 48 0.51 5.26 2.35
N ILE A 49 1.69 4.91 1.85
CA ILE A 49 2.03 3.54 1.45
C ILE A 49 0.96 2.94 0.50
N PRO A 50 0.76 3.55 -0.68
CA PRO A 50 -0.19 3.02 -1.66
C PRO A 50 0.20 1.60 -2.10
N TRP A 51 -0.78 0.73 -2.30
CA TRP A 51 -0.57 -0.69 -2.58
C TRP A 51 -1.11 -1.13 -3.94
N ALA A 52 -2.40 -0.87 -4.21
CA ALA A 52 -3.06 -1.20 -5.46
C ALA A 52 -3.90 -0.03 -5.96
N ILE A 53 -4.20 -0.04 -7.26
CA ILE A 53 -5.10 0.91 -7.93
C ILE A 53 -6.00 0.14 -8.90
N ASP A 54 -7.28 0.49 -8.95
CA ASP A 54 -8.22 0.02 -9.97
C ASP A 54 -9.23 1.12 -10.34
N PHE A 55 -9.82 1.03 -11.53
CA PHE A 55 -10.60 2.12 -12.13
C PHE A 55 -12.10 1.77 -12.15
N LEU A 56 -12.92 2.68 -11.62
CA LEU A 56 -14.38 2.59 -11.73
C LEU A 56 -14.85 3.02 -13.12
N ASP A 57 -14.20 4.03 -13.68
CA ASP A 57 -14.45 4.61 -15.00
C ASP A 57 -13.21 5.38 -15.50
N GLU A 58 -13.35 6.12 -16.61
CA GLU A 58 -12.26 6.91 -17.21
C GLU A 58 -11.72 8.05 -16.31
N HIS A 59 -12.46 8.43 -15.27
CA HIS A 59 -12.17 9.61 -14.45
C HIS A 59 -12.03 9.29 -12.96
N THR A 60 -12.41 8.09 -12.53
CA THR A 60 -12.45 7.69 -11.13
C THR A 60 -11.65 6.42 -10.90
N ALA A 61 -10.65 6.51 -10.01
CA ALA A 61 -9.84 5.39 -9.55
C ALA A 61 -9.94 5.20 -8.03
N LEU A 62 -9.83 3.96 -7.60
CA LEU A 62 -9.69 3.55 -6.21
C LEU A 62 -8.24 3.18 -5.94
N ILE A 63 -7.68 3.67 -4.83
CA ILE A 63 -6.31 3.40 -4.42
C ILE A 63 -6.32 2.85 -3.00
N THR A 64 -5.75 1.67 -2.77
CA THR A 64 -5.59 1.13 -1.41
C THR A 64 -4.32 1.70 -0.77
N GLU A 65 -4.42 2.12 0.47
CA GLU A 65 -3.31 2.49 1.34
C GLU A 65 -3.15 1.41 2.40
N ARG A 66 -1.93 0.87 2.53
CA ARG A 66 -1.63 -0.27 3.40
C ARG A 66 -2.12 -0.12 4.85
N PRO A 67 -2.12 1.08 5.47
CA PRO A 67 -2.68 1.28 6.81
C PRO A 67 -4.20 1.02 6.97
N GLY A 68 -4.93 0.70 5.89
CA GLY A 68 -6.35 0.30 5.98
C GLY A 68 -7.33 1.20 5.21
N ARG A 69 -6.84 2.15 4.41
CA ARG A 69 -7.70 3.18 3.79
C ARG A 69 -7.89 2.93 2.31
N LEU A 70 -9.11 3.11 1.83
CA LEU A 70 -9.41 3.14 0.40
C LEU A 70 -9.61 4.61 -0.02
N ARG A 71 -8.78 5.10 -0.93
CA ARG A 71 -8.81 6.46 -1.44
C ARG A 71 -9.51 6.51 -2.79
N VAL A 72 -10.18 7.62 -3.04
CA VAL A 72 -10.81 7.92 -4.33
C VAL A 72 -10.03 9.03 -5.01
N LEU A 73 -9.55 8.77 -6.22
CA LEU A 73 -9.02 9.77 -7.13
C LEU A 73 -10.11 10.05 -8.17
N ARG A 74 -10.59 11.29 -8.27
CA ARG A 74 -11.62 11.69 -9.23
C ARG A 74 -11.16 12.91 -10.00
N ASP A 75 -11.17 12.83 -11.33
CA ASP A 75 -10.72 13.90 -12.24
C ASP A 75 -9.29 14.39 -11.91
N GLY A 76 -8.39 13.46 -11.54
CA GLY A 76 -7.03 13.77 -11.12
C GLY A 76 -6.90 14.41 -9.73
N VAL A 77 -8.00 14.53 -8.97
CA VAL A 77 -8.01 15.09 -7.62
C VAL A 77 -8.22 13.99 -6.59
N LEU A 78 -7.27 13.85 -5.66
CA LEU A 78 -7.39 12.92 -4.54
C LEU A 78 -8.44 13.46 -3.55
N MET A 79 -9.50 12.70 -3.31
CA MET A 79 -10.53 13.08 -2.36
C MET A 79 -9.95 13.20 -0.95
N ALA A 80 -10.39 14.24 -0.22
CA ALA A 80 -9.87 14.56 1.11
C ALA A 80 -10.22 13.49 2.14
N THR A 81 -11.40 12.88 2.02
CA THR A 81 -11.88 11.84 2.93
C THR A 81 -11.76 10.47 2.25
N PRO A 82 -11.13 9.48 2.90
CA PRO A 82 -11.15 8.10 2.40
C PRO A 82 -12.57 7.52 2.45
N VAL A 83 -12.80 6.43 1.71
CA VAL A 83 -14.03 5.64 1.85
C VAL A 83 -14.14 5.14 3.29
N ALA A 84 -15.32 5.30 3.88
CA ALA A 84 -15.62 4.85 5.24
C ALA A 84 -15.85 3.33 5.30
N ASP A 85 -15.85 2.79 6.51
CA ASP A 85 -16.25 1.39 6.78
C ASP A 85 -15.47 0.33 5.98
N THR A 86 -14.21 0.62 5.66
CA THR A 86 -13.28 -0.39 5.17
C THR A 86 -12.96 -1.42 6.28
N PRO A 87 -12.58 -2.65 5.91
CA PRO A 87 -12.22 -3.66 6.90
C PRO A 87 -11.07 -3.21 7.81
N GLU A 88 -11.15 -3.57 9.09
CA GLU A 88 -10.01 -3.46 9.99
C GLU A 88 -8.88 -4.41 9.52
N VAL A 89 -7.67 -3.87 9.38
CA VAL A 89 -6.51 -4.59 8.85
C VAL A 89 -5.39 -4.72 9.89
N VAL A 90 -4.59 -5.77 9.78
CA VAL A 90 -3.30 -5.85 10.50
C VAL A 90 -2.21 -5.23 9.64
N HIS A 91 -1.81 -3.99 9.96
CA HIS A 91 -0.74 -3.25 9.29
C HIS A 91 0.62 -3.53 9.94
N GLU A 92 1.17 -4.71 9.69
CA GLU A 92 2.48 -5.14 10.20
C GLU A 92 3.30 -5.83 9.10
N GLY A 93 4.59 -5.50 8.99
CA GLY A 93 5.47 -6.07 7.96
C GLY A 93 4.95 -5.82 6.55
N GLN A 94 4.46 -6.87 5.89
CA GLN A 94 3.84 -6.80 4.55
C GLN A 94 2.31 -6.78 4.60
N GLY A 95 1.71 -6.90 5.79
CA GLY A 95 0.26 -6.88 5.99
C GLY A 95 -0.34 -5.48 5.93
N GLY A 96 -1.63 -5.43 5.63
CA GLY A 96 -2.44 -4.21 5.59
C GLY A 96 -3.66 -4.39 4.68
N LEU A 97 -4.20 -3.28 4.18
CA LEU A 97 -5.10 -3.30 3.03
C LEU A 97 -4.26 -3.47 1.77
N MET A 98 -4.55 -4.53 1.01
CA MET A 98 -3.74 -4.94 -0.13
C MET A 98 -4.43 -4.56 -1.43
N ASP A 99 -5.14 -5.50 -2.04
CA ASP A 99 -5.64 -5.34 -3.40
C ASP A 99 -7.06 -4.77 -3.43
N VAL A 100 -7.39 -4.11 -4.54
CA VAL A 100 -8.76 -3.71 -4.90
C VAL A 100 -9.05 -4.22 -6.31
N ALA A 101 -10.24 -4.79 -6.48
CA ALA A 101 -10.75 -5.17 -7.80
C ALA A 101 -12.16 -4.64 -7.98
N VAL A 102 -12.41 -3.97 -9.09
CA VAL A 102 -13.71 -3.48 -9.52
C VAL A 102 -14.40 -4.58 -10.32
N ASP A 103 -15.67 -4.86 -10.02
CA ASP A 103 -16.44 -5.86 -10.76
C ASP A 103 -16.57 -5.44 -12.23
N PRO A 104 -16.42 -6.35 -13.22
CA PRO A 104 -16.59 -5.99 -14.62
C PRO A 104 -17.98 -5.42 -14.96
N GLU A 105 -19.00 -5.75 -14.16
CA GLU A 105 -20.36 -5.22 -14.26
C GLU A 105 -20.63 -4.12 -13.21
N PHE A 106 -19.59 -3.41 -12.71
CA PHE A 106 -19.72 -2.38 -11.67
C PHE A 106 -20.78 -1.32 -12.00
N GLY A 107 -20.87 -0.89 -13.26
CA GLY A 107 -21.89 0.07 -13.70
C GLY A 107 -23.33 -0.39 -13.47
N ASP A 108 -23.56 -1.71 -13.42
CA ASP A 108 -24.86 -2.32 -13.17
C ASP A 108 -25.04 -2.78 -11.71
N ASN A 109 -23.97 -3.29 -11.08
CA ASN A 109 -24.05 -4.00 -9.81
C ASN A 109 -23.36 -3.29 -8.62
N GLY A 110 -22.48 -2.33 -8.89
CA GLY A 110 -21.75 -1.52 -7.91
C GLY A 110 -20.75 -2.27 -7.02
N TRP A 111 -20.35 -3.50 -7.35
CA TRP A 111 -19.47 -4.31 -6.50
C TRP A 111 -18.00 -3.98 -6.66
N ILE A 112 -17.30 -3.83 -5.54
CA ILE A 112 -15.84 -3.89 -5.46
C ILE A 112 -15.40 -4.97 -4.49
N TYR A 113 -14.18 -5.44 -4.65
CA TYR A 113 -13.56 -6.47 -3.81
C TYR A 113 -12.28 -5.92 -3.19
N LEU A 114 -12.07 -6.21 -1.91
CA LEU A 114 -10.87 -5.82 -1.17
C LEU A 114 -10.18 -7.06 -0.60
N ALA A 115 -8.88 -7.17 -0.83
CA ALA A 115 -8.02 -8.15 -0.18
C ALA A 115 -7.24 -7.47 0.96
N TYR A 116 -7.20 -8.09 2.13
CA TYR A 116 -6.53 -7.52 3.30
C TYR A 116 -6.00 -8.57 4.27
N SER A 117 -5.07 -8.13 5.12
CA SER A 117 -4.47 -8.94 6.18
C SER A 117 -5.42 -8.98 7.37
N HIS A 118 -6.13 -10.09 7.53
CA HIS A 118 -7.11 -10.28 8.58
C HIS A 118 -6.49 -11.05 9.75
N ALA A 119 -6.67 -10.52 10.97
CA ALA A 119 -6.24 -11.20 12.19
C ALA A 119 -7.00 -12.52 12.38
N LEU A 120 -6.27 -13.59 12.65
CA LEU A 120 -6.85 -14.83 13.15
C LEU A 120 -6.92 -14.76 14.67
N GLU A 121 -8.14 -14.65 15.21
CA GLU A 121 -8.35 -14.70 16.65
C GLU A 121 -7.66 -15.95 17.23
N SER A 122 -6.94 -15.78 18.34
CA SER A 122 -6.23 -16.83 19.11
C SER A 122 -4.95 -17.45 18.54
N LYS A 123 -4.39 -16.95 17.43
CA LYS A 123 -3.09 -17.44 16.93
C LYS A 123 -2.06 -16.32 16.90
N ARG A 124 -0.98 -16.50 17.66
CA ARG A 124 0.24 -15.72 17.52
C ARG A 124 1.35 -16.58 16.94
N ASP A 125 2.22 -15.97 16.14
CA ASP A 125 3.38 -16.65 15.59
C ASP A 125 4.51 -16.77 16.65
N TRP A 126 5.68 -17.26 16.24
CA TRP A 126 6.82 -17.47 17.14
C TRP A 126 7.42 -16.15 17.69
N ASP A 127 7.08 -15.02 17.08
CA ASP A 127 7.54 -13.66 17.43
C ASP A 127 6.40 -12.85 18.10
N ASP A 128 5.41 -13.54 18.66
CA ASP A 128 4.22 -12.95 19.30
C ASP A 128 3.38 -12.04 18.38
N ARG A 129 3.57 -12.11 17.06
CA ARG A 129 2.78 -11.34 16.10
C ARG A 129 1.44 -12.01 15.87
N LEU A 130 0.42 -11.22 15.55
CA LEU A 130 -0.88 -11.76 15.17
C LEU A 130 -0.71 -12.64 13.91
N ALA A 131 -1.15 -13.89 13.98
CA ALA A 131 -1.25 -14.71 12.79
C ALA A 131 -2.34 -14.11 11.89
N THR A 132 -2.02 -13.92 10.62
CA THR A 132 -2.96 -13.36 9.65
C THR A 132 -3.21 -14.33 8.50
N LEU A 133 -4.32 -14.12 7.81
CA LEU A 133 -4.55 -14.65 6.47
C LEU A 133 -5.02 -13.54 5.55
N THR A 134 -4.83 -13.73 4.26
CA THR A 134 -5.47 -12.87 3.26
C THR A 134 -6.96 -13.19 3.23
N ARG A 135 -7.79 -12.22 3.59
CA ARG A 135 -9.24 -12.30 3.46
C ARG A 135 -9.68 -11.41 2.31
N ILE A 136 -10.70 -11.86 1.59
CA ILE A 136 -11.39 -11.07 0.57
C ILE A 136 -12.79 -10.76 1.08
N VAL A 137 -13.20 -9.50 0.92
CA VAL A 137 -14.56 -9.04 1.13
C VAL A 137 -15.02 -8.27 -0.10
N ARG A 138 -16.32 -8.05 -0.22
CA ARG A 138 -16.88 -7.14 -1.23
C ARG A 138 -17.80 -6.12 -0.58
N GLY A 139 -17.93 -4.97 -1.21
CA GLY A 139 -18.79 -3.88 -0.75
C GLY A 139 -19.24 -2.99 -1.91
N HIS A 140 -20.15 -2.10 -1.59
CA HIS A 140 -20.60 -1.00 -2.45
C HIS A 140 -19.92 0.29 -2.02
N ILE A 141 -19.66 1.18 -2.97
CA ILE A 141 -19.22 2.55 -2.71
C ILE A 141 -20.33 3.46 -3.24
N ASP A 142 -20.80 4.35 -2.38
CA ASP A 142 -21.80 5.38 -2.72
C ASP A 142 -21.17 6.59 -3.46
#